data_AF-A0A846PCI3-F1
#
_entry.id   AF-A0A846PCI3-F1
#
_cell.length_a   1.000
_cell.length_b   1.000
_cell.length_c   1.000
_cell.angle_alpha   90.00
_cell.angle_beta   90.00
_cell.angle_gamma   90.00
#
_symmetry.space_group_name_H-M   'P 1'
#
loop_
_entity.id
_entity.type
_entity.pdbx_description
1 polymer ?
#
loop_
_entity_poly.entity_id
_entity_poly.type
_entity_poly.pdbx_seq_one_letter_code
_entity_poly.pdbx_strand_id
1 'polypeptide(L)'
;NAYVIRTEDQCVLVDTGMGSDKAFGELSRQLAEIGVEPEDLTEILVTHFHIDHVGLVPRLRKLSGARLIVSAKTAEAVQLVRQTYE
;
A
#
# COMPACT_ATOMS: atom_id res chain seq x y z
N ASN A 1 -7.36 2.66 7.93
CA ASN A 1 -7.33 4.03 7.34
C ASN A 1 -6.18 4.12 6.37
N ALA A 2 -6.33 4.91 5.31
CA ALA A 2 -5.26 5.20 4.36
C ALA A 2 -5.12 6.72 4.20
N TYR A 3 -3.90 7.19 3.95
CA TYR A 3 -3.60 8.61 3.76
C TYR A 3 -2.75 8.80 2.52
N VAL A 4 -2.92 9.94 1.85
CA VAL A 4 -2.08 10.32 0.70
C VAL A 4 -1.26 11.55 1.07
N ILE A 5 0.05 11.47 0.82
CA ILE A 5 0.98 12.59 0.93
C ILE A 5 1.46 12.93 -0.49
N ARG A 6 1.31 14.19 -0.91
CA ARG A 6 1.69 14.65 -2.25
C ARG A 6 2.72 15.77 -2.19
N THR A 7 3.72 15.67 -3.04
CA THR A 7 4.64 16.76 -3.43
C THR A 7 4.46 17.03 -4.92
N GLU A 8 5.33 17.84 -5.52
CA GLU A 8 5.34 18.06 -6.98
C GLU A 8 5.72 16.79 -7.77
N ASP A 9 6.52 15.91 -7.16
CA ASP A 9 7.16 14.76 -7.81
C ASP A 9 6.80 13.40 -7.19
N GLN A 10 6.08 13.39 -6.06
CA GLN A 10 5.73 12.16 -5.33
C GLN A 10 4.25 12.12 -4.95
N CYS A 11 3.69 10.91 -5.05
CA CYS A 11 2.39 10.52 -4.51
C CYS A 11 2.56 9.27 -3.63
N VAL A 12 2.61 9.48 -2.31
CA VAL A 12 2.82 8.43 -1.33
C VAL A 12 1.49 8.00 -0.73
N LEU A 13 1.16 6.72 -0.85
CA LEU A 13 0.04 6.12 -0.12
C LEU A 13 0.54 5.49 1.19
N VAL A 14 -0.05 5.88 2.31
CA VAL A 14 0.19 5.31 3.64
C VAL A 14 -0.90 4.31 3.97
N ASP A 15 -0.52 3.03 4.07
CA ASP A 15 -1.39 1.85 4.22
C ASP A 15 -2.40 1.67 3.07
N THR A 16 -2.85 0.43 2.86
CA THR A 16 -3.57 0.05 1.64
C THR A 16 -4.91 -0.64 1.88
N GLY A 17 -5.27 -0.95 3.12
CA GLY A 17 -6.53 -1.63 3.41
C GLY A 17 -6.48 -3.16 3.17
N MET A 18 -7.66 -3.79 3.27
CA MET A 18 -7.87 -5.23 3.06
C MET A 18 -7.66 -5.64 1.59
N GLY A 19 -7.15 -6.84 1.36
CA GLY A 19 -6.93 -7.42 0.02
C GLY A 19 -8.19 -7.92 -0.68
N SER A 20 -9.20 -7.07 -0.85
CA SER A 20 -10.49 -7.42 -1.47
C SER A 20 -10.89 -6.45 -2.58
N ASP A 21 -11.70 -6.90 -3.53
CA ASP A 21 -12.20 -6.03 -4.62
C ASP A 21 -13.05 -4.88 -4.09
N LYS A 22 -13.81 -5.10 -3.03
CA LYS A 22 -14.59 -4.05 -2.37
C LYS A 22 -13.68 -2.96 -1.81
N ALA A 23 -12.62 -3.34 -1.09
CA ALA A 23 -11.66 -2.40 -0.53
C ALA A 23 -10.90 -1.66 -1.63
N PHE A 24 -10.53 -2.35 -2.71
CA PHE A 24 -9.90 -1.72 -3.85
C PHE A 24 -10.81 -0.70 -4.53
N GLY A 25 -12.06 -1.06 -4.82
CA GLY A 25 -13.02 -0.13 -5.41
C GLY A 25 -13.25 1.11 -4.56
N GLU A 26 -13.32 0.94 -3.23
CA GLU A 26 -13.49 2.07 -2.31
C GLU A 26 -12.23 2.95 -2.23
N LEU A 27 -11.03 2.35 -2.18
CA LEU A 27 -9.78 3.09 -2.22
C LEU A 27 -9.63 3.86 -3.53
N SER A 28 -9.84 3.23 -4.68
CA SER A 28 -9.78 3.88 -5.99
C SER A 28 -10.78 5.02 -6.10
N ARG A 29 -12.01 4.84 -5.60
CA ARG A 29 -13.02 5.89 -5.56
C ARG A 29 -12.56 7.10 -4.72
N GLN A 30 -11.98 6.87 -3.54
CA GLN A 30 -11.49 7.94 -2.66
C GLN A 30 -10.23 8.63 -3.21
N LEU A 31 -9.35 7.90 -3.90
CA LEU A 31 -8.20 8.49 -4.60
C LEU A 31 -8.68 9.41 -5.74
N ALA A 32 -9.66 8.98 -6.52
CA ALA A 32 -10.22 9.78 -7.60
C ALA A 32 -10.88 11.08 -7.09
N GLU A 33 -11.51 11.07 -5.91
CA GLU A 33 -12.06 12.28 -5.27
C GLU A 33 -11.01 13.36 -5.01
N ILE A 34 -9.74 12.98 -4.85
CA ILE A 34 -8.62 13.91 -4.67
C ILE A 34 -7.78 14.09 -5.95
N GLY A 35 -8.22 13.54 -7.08
CA GLY A 35 -7.54 13.63 -8.37
C GLY A 35 -6.27 12.78 -8.45
N VAL A 36 -6.28 11.59 -7.85
CA VAL A 36 -5.19 10.61 -7.90
C VAL A 36 -5.75 9.30 -8.44
N GLU A 37 -5.08 8.70 -9.40
CA GLU A 37 -5.34 7.32 -9.85
C GLU A 37 -4.34 6.35 -9.18
N PRO A 38 -4.67 5.06 -9.02
CA PRO A 38 -3.73 4.07 -8.49
C PRO A 38 -2.37 4.08 -9.19
N GLU A 39 -2.34 4.31 -10.51
CA GLU A 39 -1.17 4.37 -11.36
C GLU A 39 -0.24 5.56 -11.04
N ASP A 40 -0.76 6.64 -10.43
CA ASP A 40 0.01 7.82 -10.04
C ASP A 40 0.89 7.58 -8.80
N LEU A 41 0.65 6.49 -8.07
CA LEU A 41 1.36 6.18 -6.83
C LEU A 41 2.85 5.90 -7.10
N THR A 42 3.71 6.76 -6.58
CA THR A 42 5.17 6.61 -6.67
C THR A 42 5.71 5.74 -5.54
N GLU A 43 5.12 5.83 -4.35
CA GLU A 43 5.49 5.03 -3.19
C GLU A 43 4.28 4.53 -2.39
N ILE A 44 4.46 3.38 -1.76
CA ILE A 44 3.53 2.84 -0.77
C ILE A 44 4.31 2.65 0.52
N LEU A 45 3.91 3.36 1.57
CA LEU A 45 4.45 3.23 2.92
C LEU A 45 3.48 2.41 3.75
N VAL A 46 3.94 1.32 4.36
CA VAL A 46 3.10 0.55 5.30
C VAL A 46 3.55 0.75 6.73
N THR A 47 2.58 0.95 7.62
CA THR A 47 2.85 1.19 9.05
C THR A 47 3.31 -0.09 9.74
N HIS A 48 2.65 -1.22 9.47
CA HIS A 48 2.98 -2.54 10.02
C HIS A 48 2.39 -3.69 9.17
N PHE A 49 2.73 -4.94 9.51
CA PHE A 49 2.34 -6.12 8.75
C PHE A 49 1.07 -6.79 9.31
N HIS A 50 -0.06 -6.14 9.13
CA HIS A 50 -1.37 -6.78 9.27
C HIS A 50 -2.16 -6.68 7.97
N ILE A 51 -3.05 -7.66 7.74
CA ILE A 51 -3.75 -7.85 6.47
C ILE A 51 -4.63 -6.66 6.07
N ASP A 52 -5.11 -5.91 7.05
CA ASP A 52 -5.91 -4.69 6.88
C ASP A 52 -5.07 -3.44 6.52
N HIS A 53 -3.74 -3.56 6.53
CA HIS A 53 -2.82 -2.49 6.11
C HIS A 53 -2.08 -2.84 4.81
N VAL A 54 -1.71 -4.10 4.63
CA VAL A 54 -0.87 -4.55 3.49
C VAL A 54 -1.66 -5.24 2.37
N GLY A 55 -2.97 -5.41 2.54
CA GLY A 55 -3.78 -6.28 1.71
C GLY A 55 -3.82 -5.92 0.23
N LEU A 56 -3.81 -4.63 -0.11
CA LEU A 56 -3.81 -4.18 -1.52
C LEU A 56 -2.41 -3.90 -2.08
N VAL A 57 -1.34 -4.02 -1.29
CA VAL A 57 0.04 -3.76 -1.74
C VAL A 57 0.39 -4.50 -3.05
N PRO A 58 0.13 -5.80 -3.22
CA PRO A 58 0.48 -6.49 -4.47
C PRO A 58 -0.22 -5.92 -5.70
N ARG A 59 -1.51 -5.57 -5.56
CA ARG A 59 -2.33 -5.02 -6.65
C ARG A 59 -1.89 -3.61 -7.02
N LEU A 60 -1.72 -2.74 -6.04
CA LEU A 60 -1.32 -1.34 -6.26
C LEU A 60 0.08 -1.25 -6.88
N ARG A 61 1.04 -2.04 -6.38
CA ARG A 61 2.38 -2.09 -6.98
C ARG A 61 2.38 -2.59 -8.42
N LYS A 62 1.49 -3.53 -8.75
CA LYS A 62 1.35 -4.03 -10.12
C LYS A 62 0.82 -2.95 -11.07
N LEU A 63 -0.06 -2.07 -10.60
CA LEU A 63 -0.64 -0.98 -11.39
C LEU A 63 0.35 0.17 -11.56
N SER A 64 1.00 0.61 -10.49
CA SER A 64 1.78 1.85 -10.47
C SER A 64 3.29 1.68 -10.58
N GLY A 65 3.82 0.48 -10.31
CA GLY A 65 5.25 0.27 -10.13
C GLY A 65 5.80 0.89 -8.84
N ALA A 66 4.94 1.33 -7.90
CA ALA A 66 5.34 2.00 -6.68
C ALA A 66 6.43 1.25 -5.90
N ARG A 67 7.36 2.02 -5.33
CA ARG A 67 8.32 1.50 -4.35
C ARG A 67 7.59 1.22 -3.04
N LEU A 68 7.83 0.03 -2.48
CA LEU A 68 7.31 -0.32 -1.16
C LEU A 68 8.32 0.10 -0.08
N ILE A 69 7.86 0.91 0.87
CA ILE A 69 8.63 1.35 2.02
C ILE A 69 8.07 0.66 3.26
N VAL A 70 8.95 -0.03 3.99
CA VAL A 70 8.65 -0.79 5.20
C VAL A 70 9.70 -0.46 6.26
N SER A 71 9.31 -0.48 7.54
CA SER A 71 10.31 -0.41 8.61
C SER A 71 11.17 -1.67 8.61
N ALA A 72 12.43 -1.55 9.05
CA ALA A 72 13.33 -2.70 9.18
C ALA A 72 12.73 -3.80 10.07
N LYS A 73 12.11 -3.42 11.20
CA LYS A 73 11.42 -4.36 12.10
C LYS A 73 10.25 -5.07 11.44
N THR A 74 9.48 -4.36 10.61
CA THR A 74 8.38 -4.98 9.85
C THR A 74 8.93 -5.98 8.83
N ALA A 75 10.01 -5.63 8.14
CA ALA A 75 10.66 -6.53 7.19
C ALA A 75 11.21 -7.80 7.86
N GLU A 76 11.86 -7.65 9.03
CA GLU A 76 12.33 -8.77 9.86
C GLU A 76 11.17 -9.68 10.28
N ALA A 77 10.05 -9.11 10.75
CA ALA A 77 8.88 -9.89 11.13
C ALA A 77 8.29 -10.68 9.95
N VAL A 78 8.22 -10.08 8.76
CA VAL A 78 7.75 -10.77 7.54
C VAL A 78 8.68 -11.92 7.14
N GLN A 79 10.00 -11.72 7.24
CA GLN A 79 10.98 -12.76 6.94
C GLN A 79 10.86 -13.94 7.90
N LEU A 80 10.69 -13.67 9.20
CA LEU A 80 10.48 -14.71 10.20
C LEU A 80 9.21 -15.52 9.94
N VAL A 81 8.10 -14.86 9.61
CA VAL A 81 6.84 -15.53 9.25
C VAL A 81 7.05 -16.43 8.03
N ARG A 82 7.69 -15.93 6.97
CA ARG A 82 8.00 -16.76 5.78
C ARG A 82 8.81 -18.00 6.13
N GLN A 83 9.90 -17.85 6.88
CA GLN A 83 10.74 -18.99 7.29
C GLN A 83 10.02 -20.02 8.17
N THR A 84 8.95 -19.62 8.86
CA THR A 84 8.20 -20.50 9.77
C THR A 84 7.11 -21.29 9.05
N TYR A 85 6.54 -20.73 7.99
CA TYR A 85 5.33 -21.25 7.33
C TYR A 85 5.54 -21.61 5.84
N GLU A 86 6.75 -21.42 5.30
CA GLU A 86 7.22 -21.94 4.00
C GLU A 86 8.25 -23.06 4.22
#